data_AF-A0A1L5KV64-F1
#
_entry.id   AF-A0A1L5KV64-F1
#
_cell.length_a   1.000
_cell.length_b   1.000
_cell.length_c   1.000
_cell.angle_alpha   90.00
_cell.angle_beta   90.00
_cell.angle_gamma   90.00
#
_symmetry.space_group_name_H-M   'P 1'
#
loop_
_entity.id
_entity.type
_entity.pdbx_description
1 polymer ?
#
loop_
_entity_poly.entity_id
_entity_poly.type
_entity_poly.pdbx_seq_one_letter_code
_entity_poly.pdbx_strand_id
1 'polypeptide(L)'
;MNENKPVKHGALWTVLFAVVSLFWIFPIVLVLINSFKQKAYISKNAFSLPAGKAFVGFENYVRGVETTQFFASFGWTLLITVGSVILILVCTSMCAWWIVRVNNWAAKLLYTLFLFNMIVPFQMVMFTLSKIADMLKLNTP
;
A
#
# COMPACT_ATOMS: atom_id res chain seq x y z
N MET A 1 34.84 1.20 -0.28
CA MET A 1 35.26 2.38 -1.06
C MET A 1 34.43 3.55 -0.58
N ASN A 2 34.93 4.26 0.44
CA ASN A 2 34.20 5.29 1.18
C ASN A 2 34.43 6.64 0.47
N GLU A 3 33.52 7.05 -0.41
CA GLU A 3 33.55 8.39 -0.99
C GLU A 3 32.80 9.38 -0.07
N ASN A 4 33.41 9.75 1.06
CA ASN A 4 33.00 10.91 1.84
C ASN A 4 33.45 12.19 1.11
N LYS A 5 32.88 12.46 -0.07
CA LYS A 5 33.02 13.77 -0.71
C LYS A 5 32.16 14.76 0.09
N PRO A 6 32.71 15.84 0.66
CA PRO A 6 31.90 16.82 1.38
C PRO A 6 30.89 17.42 0.40
N VAL A 7 29.60 17.18 0.65
CA VAL A 7 28.52 17.84 -0.08
C VAL A 7 28.72 19.34 0.06
N LYS A 8 29.04 20.02 -1.06
CA LYS A 8 29.39 21.45 -1.11
C LYS A 8 28.34 22.38 -0.46
N HIS A 9 27.12 21.89 -0.20
CA HIS A 9 26.06 22.58 0.54
C HIS A 9 25.22 21.62 1.40
N GLY A 10 25.84 20.86 2.31
CA GLY A 10 25.13 19.90 3.17
C GLY A 10 23.87 20.47 3.85
N ALA A 11 23.95 21.70 4.37
CA ALA A 11 22.81 22.37 4.99
C ALA A 11 21.64 22.64 4.02
N LEU A 12 21.91 23.03 2.76
CA LEU A 12 20.86 23.22 1.75
C LEU A 12 20.16 21.91 1.40
N TRP A 13 20.92 20.83 1.24
CA TRP A 13 20.35 19.50 0.99
C TRP A 13 19.53 18.99 2.18
N THR A 14 19.99 19.20 3.42
CA THR A 14 19.24 18.85 4.62
C THR A 14 17.92 19.63 4.70
N VAL A 15 17.93 20.94 4.43
CA VAL A 15 16.71 21.77 4.43
C VAL A 15 15.76 21.33 3.31
N LEU A 16 16.26 21.05 2.11
CA LEU A 16 15.45 20.58 0.99
C LEU A 16 14.77 19.24 1.30
N PHE A 17 15.51 18.25 1.79
CA PHE A 17 14.93 16.96 2.16
C PHE A 17 13.98 17.07 3.37
N ALA A 18 14.27 17.97 4.33
CA ALA A 18 13.36 18.25 5.44
C ALA A 18 12.02 18.81 4.93
N VAL A 19 12.03 19.80 4.03
CA VAL A 19 10.80 20.36 3.43
C VAL A 19 10.03 19.30 2.63
N VAL A 20 10.71 18.49 1.83
CA VAL A 20 10.09 17.39 1.05
C VAL A 20 9.44 16.36 1.99
N SER A 21 10.12 15.99 3.08
CA SER A 21 9.56 15.08 4.08
C SER A 21 8.32 15.63 4.76
N LEU A 22 8.31 16.93 5.08
CA LEU A 22 7.15 17.61 5.66
C LEU A 22 5.95 17.58 4.73
N PHE A 23 6.18 17.82 3.43
CA PHE A 23 5.15 17.75 2.39
C PHE A 23 4.59 16.33 2.24
N TRP A 24 5.44 15.31 2.40
CA TRP A 24 5.03 13.90 2.34
C TRP A 24 4.19 13.47 3.55
N ILE A 25 4.52 13.99 4.74
CA ILE A 25 3.81 13.69 5.99
C ILE A 25 2.50 14.48 6.11
N PHE A 26 2.42 15.66 5.47
CA PHE A 26 1.26 16.53 5.47
C PHE A 26 -0.11 15.83 5.23
N PRO A 27 -0.30 15.00 4.19
CA PRO A 27 -1.57 14.28 3.99
C PRO A 27 -1.92 13.32 5.14
N ILE A 28 -0.93 12.68 5.77
CA ILE A 28 -1.13 11.79 6.91
C ILE A 28 -1.64 12.60 8.10
N VAL A 29 -1.02 13.76 8.37
CA VAL A 29 -1.45 14.67 9.44
C VAL A 29 -2.87 15.19 9.18
N LEU A 30 -3.21 15.51 7.93
CA LEU A 30 -4.58 15.90 7.58
C LEU A 30 -5.58 14.76 7.81
N VAL A 31 -5.24 13.52 7.49
CA VAL A 31 -6.11 12.36 7.77
C VAL A 31 -6.33 12.19 9.27
N LEU A 32 -5.27 12.33 10.09
CA LEU A 32 -5.38 12.29 11.55
C LEU A 32 -6.25 13.42 12.10
N ILE A 33 -6.07 14.65 11.62
CA ILE A 33 -6.90 15.78 12.05
C ILE A 33 -8.37 15.57 11.65
N ASN A 34 -8.61 15.02 10.46
CA ASN A 34 -9.96 14.75 9.97
C ASN A 34 -10.62 13.52 10.64
N SER A 35 -9.87 12.56 11.16
CA SER A 35 -10.45 11.40 11.88
C SER A 35 -11.14 11.81 13.18
N PHE A 36 -10.73 12.93 13.79
CA PHE A 36 -11.38 13.52 14.97
C PHE A 36 -12.52 14.50 14.63
N LYS A 37 -12.80 14.78 13.33
CA LYS A 37 -13.85 15.71 12.88
C LYS A 37 -15.17 15.02 12.58
N GLN A 38 -16.28 15.73 12.81
CA GLN A 38 -17.63 15.25 12.47
C GLN A 38 -17.82 15.19 10.95
N LYS A 39 -18.46 14.12 10.43
CA LYS A 39 -18.60 13.85 8.99
C LYS A 39 -19.10 15.04 8.15
N ALA A 40 -19.94 15.91 8.72
CA ALA A 40 -20.48 17.10 8.05
C ALA A 40 -19.48 18.24 7.83
N TYR A 41 -18.35 18.26 8.56
CA TYR A 41 -17.34 19.32 8.52
C TYR A 41 -16.07 18.95 7.74
N ILE A 42 -15.91 17.68 7.35
CA ILE A 42 -14.74 17.18 6.61
C ILE A 42 -14.57 17.91 5.27
N SER A 43 -15.67 18.21 4.57
CA SER A 43 -15.63 18.86 3.25
C SER A 43 -15.69 20.40 3.29
N LYS A 44 -16.10 21.01 4.41
CA LYS A 44 -16.27 22.47 4.51
C LYS A 44 -15.04 23.21 5.05
N ASN A 45 -14.25 22.58 5.93
CA ASN A 45 -13.02 23.18 6.48
C ASN A 45 -11.92 22.10 6.67
N ALA A 46 -11.37 21.60 5.56
CA ALA A 46 -10.38 20.52 5.56
C ALA A 46 -9.06 20.88 6.28
N PHE A 47 -8.65 22.16 6.20
CA PHE A 47 -7.36 22.65 6.76
C PHE A 47 -7.47 23.28 8.17
N SER A 48 -8.67 23.47 8.72
CA SER A 48 -8.79 24.07 10.06
C SER A 48 -8.49 23.05 11.16
N LEU A 49 -7.79 23.47 12.21
CA LEU A 49 -7.66 22.66 13.43
C LEU A 49 -9.06 22.46 14.06
N PRO A 50 -9.37 21.27 14.58
CA PRO A 50 -10.68 20.97 15.13
C PRO A 50 -10.81 21.62 16.51
N ALA A 51 -11.38 22.82 16.57
CA ALA A 51 -11.66 23.54 17.81
C ALA A 51 -13.19 23.57 18.08
N GLY A 52 -13.60 23.25 19.31
CA GLY A 52 -15.00 23.33 19.77
C GLY A 52 -15.89 22.20 19.25
N LYS A 53 -17.08 22.54 18.73
CA LYS A 53 -18.14 21.61 18.30
C LYS A 53 -17.77 20.70 17.10
N ALA A 54 -16.58 20.87 16.53
CA ALA A 54 -16.06 20.07 15.43
C ALA A 54 -15.28 18.83 15.90
N PHE A 55 -14.93 18.73 17.19
CA PHE A 55 -14.17 17.62 17.77
C PHE A 55 -15.13 16.57 18.34
N VAL A 56 -15.21 15.40 17.70
CA VAL A 56 -16.14 14.31 18.11
C VAL A 56 -15.44 13.28 19.02
N GLY A 57 -14.20 13.56 19.44
CA GLY A 57 -13.41 12.65 20.27
C GLY A 57 -13.25 11.27 19.63
N PHE A 58 -13.43 10.22 20.44
CA PHE A 58 -13.31 8.82 20.03
C PHE A 58 -14.59 8.23 19.41
N GLU A 59 -15.68 9.00 19.28
CA GLU A 59 -16.95 8.49 18.78
C GLU A 59 -16.86 7.99 17.33
N ASN A 60 -16.03 8.66 16.49
CA ASN A 60 -15.74 8.19 15.13
C ASN A 60 -15.01 6.84 15.12
N TYR A 61 -14.14 6.58 16.11
CA TYR A 61 -13.42 5.32 16.23
C TYR A 61 -14.34 4.20 16.71
N VAL A 62 -15.17 4.46 17.74
CA VAL A 62 -16.16 3.49 18.24
C VAL A 62 -17.17 3.13 17.16
N ARG A 63 -17.75 4.13 16.50
CA ARG A 63 -18.67 3.94 15.38
C ARG A 63 -17.99 3.24 14.21
N GLY A 64 -16.74 3.55 13.93
CA GLY A 64 -15.95 2.86 12.91
C GLY A 64 -15.82 1.38 13.20
N VAL A 65 -15.46 1.01 14.42
CA VAL A 65 -15.30 -0.39 14.86
C VAL A 65 -16.61 -1.17 14.79
N GLU A 66 -17.72 -0.58 15.24
CA GLU A 66 -19.04 -1.22 15.21
C GLU A 66 -19.60 -1.39 13.80
N THR A 67 -19.50 -0.35 12.96
CA THR A 67 -20.10 -0.35 11.61
C THR A 67 -19.33 -1.19 10.60
N THR A 68 -18.01 -1.36 10.76
CA THR A 68 -17.18 -2.13 9.82
C THR A 68 -16.94 -3.58 10.24
N GLN A 69 -17.53 -4.04 11.36
CA GLN A 69 -17.21 -5.35 11.95
C GLN A 69 -15.69 -5.54 12.02
N PHE A 70 -15.00 -4.55 12.61
CA PHE A 70 -13.55 -4.37 12.43
C PHE A 70 -12.74 -5.64 12.69
N PHE A 71 -13.05 -6.39 13.77
CA PHE A 71 -12.35 -7.63 14.10
C PHE A 71 -12.53 -8.73 13.05
N ALA A 72 -13.73 -8.87 12.48
CA ALA A 72 -13.98 -9.84 11.42
C ALA A 72 -13.27 -9.45 10.12
N SER A 73 -13.41 -8.18 9.70
CA SER A 73 -12.75 -7.64 8.51
C SER A 73 -11.22 -7.68 8.61
N PHE A 74 -10.68 -7.39 9.80
CA PHE A 74 -9.26 -7.51 10.11
C PHE A 74 -8.79 -8.96 10.02
N GLY A 75 -9.54 -9.91 10.60
CA GLY A 75 -9.23 -11.34 10.53
C GLY A 75 -9.17 -11.86 9.10
N TRP A 76 -10.14 -11.52 8.26
CA TRP A 76 -10.14 -11.90 6.84
C TRP A 76 -8.96 -11.28 6.07
N THR A 77 -8.68 -10.00 6.30
CA THR A 77 -7.54 -9.33 5.67
C THR A 77 -6.21 -9.96 6.08
N LEU A 78 -6.05 -10.26 7.37
CA LEU A 78 -4.84 -10.90 7.90
C LEU A 78 -4.66 -12.31 7.31
N LEU A 79 -5.72 -13.12 7.28
CA LEU A 79 -5.68 -14.47 6.73
C LEU A 79 -5.33 -14.44 5.25
N ILE A 80 -6.00 -13.59 4.45
CA ILE A 80 -5.75 -13.49 3.01
C ILE A 80 -4.33 -13.01 2.75
N THR A 81 -3.86 -11.98 3.46
CA THR A 81 -2.50 -11.42 3.24
C THR A 81 -1.41 -12.38 3.66
N VAL A 82 -1.44 -12.89 4.89
CA VAL A 82 -0.42 -13.81 5.41
C VAL A 82 -0.46 -15.13 4.65
N GLY A 83 -1.64 -15.71 4.43
CA GLY A 83 -1.81 -16.95 3.68
C GLY A 83 -1.30 -16.83 2.24
N SER A 84 -1.63 -15.74 1.55
CA SER A 84 -1.16 -15.51 0.18
C SER A 84 0.36 -15.33 0.13
N VAL A 85 0.95 -14.57 1.06
CA VAL A 85 2.40 -14.35 1.10
C VAL A 85 3.16 -15.66 1.34
N ILE A 86 2.69 -16.52 2.25
CA ILE A 86 3.31 -17.82 2.49
C ILE A 86 3.29 -18.67 1.21
N LEU A 87 2.14 -18.78 0.56
CA LEU A 87 1.99 -19.57 -0.66
C LEU A 87 2.87 -19.02 -1.80
N ILE A 88 2.87 -17.70 -1.99
CA ILE A 88 3.73 -17.01 -2.96
C ILE A 88 5.20 -17.32 -2.68
N LEU A 89 5.65 -17.20 -1.43
CA LEU A 89 7.05 -17.45 -1.06
C LEU A 89 7.47 -18.89 -1.34
N VAL A 90 6.65 -19.88 -0.98
CA VAL A 90 6.94 -21.29 -1.24
C VAL A 90 7.05 -21.55 -2.74
N CYS A 91 6.07 -21.12 -3.53
CA CYS A 91 6.06 -21.34 -4.98
C CYS A 91 7.20 -20.61 -5.69
N THR A 92 7.43 -19.33 -5.35
CA THR A 92 8.46 -18.51 -6.00
C THR A 92 9.87 -18.96 -5.63
N SER A 93 10.11 -19.37 -4.38
CA SER A 93 11.41 -19.89 -3.94
C SER A 93 11.80 -21.19 -4.67
N MET A 94 10.87 -22.15 -4.77
CA MET A 94 11.10 -23.40 -5.51
C MET A 94 11.38 -23.14 -7.00
N CYS A 95 10.60 -22.24 -7.62
CA CYS A 95 10.79 -21.86 -9.01
C CYS A 95 12.13 -21.16 -9.24
N ALA A 96 12.50 -20.20 -8.37
CA ALA A 96 13.74 -19.46 -8.46
C ALA A 96 14.96 -20.38 -8.34
N TRP A 97 14.93 -21.35 -7.43
CA TRP A 97 16.01 -22.32 -7.29
C TRP A 97 16.22 -23.13 -8.57
N TRP A 98 15.15 -23.62 -9.17
CA TRP A 98 15.22 -24.40 -10.41
C TRP A 98 15.78 -23.57 -11.58
N ILE A 99 15.32 -22.33 -11.74
CA ILE A 99 15.78 -21.43 -12.81
C ILE A 99 17.29 -21.19 -12.71
N VAL A 100 17.80 -20.94 -11.50
CA VAL A 100 19.22 -20.65 -11.27
C VAL A 100 20.09 -21.90 -11.45
N ARG A 101 19.61 -23.08 -11.04
CA ARG A 101 20.44 -24.29 -11.00
C ARG A 101 20.47 -25.08 -12.31
N VAL A 102 19.38 -25.07 -13.07
CA VAL A 102 19.23 -25.94 -14.26
C VAL A 102 19.75 -25.29 -15.56
N ASN A 103 19.85 -23.94 -15.61
CA ASN A 103 20.42 -23.16 -16.73
C ASN A 103 20.05 -23.63 -18.15
N ASN A 104 18.84 -24.17 -18.32
CA ASN A 104 18.33 -24.63 -19.61
C ASN A 104 17.67 -23.46 -20.38
N TRP A 105 17.44 -23.63 -21.69
CA TRP A 105 16.76 -22.62 -22.52
C TRP A 105 15.37 -22.27 -21.96
N ALA A 106 14.63 -23.27 -21.45
CA ALA A 106 13.33 -23.08 -20.81
C ALA A 106 13.41 -22.22 -19.54
N ALA A 107 14.47 -22.35 -18.73
CA ALA A 107 14.69 -21.52 -17.55
C ALA A 107 14.97 -20.06 -17.94
N LYS A 108 15.75 -19.83 -19.00
CA LYS A 108 16.01 -18.48 -19.54
C LYS A 108 14.76 -17.83 -20.12
N LEU A 109 13.93 -18.60 -20.81
CA LEU A 109 12.65 -18.13 -21.33
C LEU A 109 11.71 -17.73 -20.19
N LEU A 110 11.52 -18.60 -19.19
CA LEU A 110 10.68 -18.31 -18.01
C LEU A 110 11.16 -17.07 -17.25
N TYR A 111 12.47 -16.94 -17.03
CA TYR A 111 13.04 -15.76 -16.39
C TYR A 111 12.74 -14.48 -17.19
N THR A 112 12.88 -14.53 -18.51
CA THR A 112 12.58 -13.39 -19.41
C THR A 112 11.09 -13.03 -19.39
N LEU A 113 10.20 -14.02 -19.34
CA LEU A 113 8.75 -13.80 -19.23
C LEU A 113 8.37 -13.13 -17.90
N PHE A 114 9.02 -13.50 -16.78
CA PHE A 114 8.80 -12.84 -15.49
C PHE A 114 9.24 -11.38 -15.51
N LEU A 115 10.39 -11.08 -16.13
CA LEU A 115 10.82 -9.69 -16.32
C LEU A 115 9.87 -8.90 -17.21
N PHE A 116 9.36 -9.51 -18.28
CA PHE A 116 8.36 -8.88 -19.15
C PHE A 116 7.07 -8.54 -18.40
N ASN A 117 6.60 -9.43 -17.50
CA ASN A 117 5.43 -9.18 -16.67
C ASN A 117 5.61 -7.96 -15.75
N MET A 118 6.82 -7.71 -15.23
CA MET A 118 7.09 -6.53 -14.38
C MET A 118 6.96 -5.19 -15.11
N ILE A 119 7.07 -5.18 -16.44
CA ILE A 119 6.87 -3.98 -17.27
C ILE A 119 5.38 -3.63 -17.38
N VAL A 120 4.51 -4.63 -17.24
CA VAL A 120 3.06 -4.44 -17.38
C VAL A 120 2.54 -3.62 -16.19
N PRO A 121 1.85 -2.49 -16.45
CA PRO A 121 1.29 -1.67 -15.37
C PRO A 121 0.25 -2.45 -14.58
N PHE A 122 0.33 -2.36 -13.25
CA PHE A 122 -0.54 -3.07 -12.31
C PHE A 122 -2.04 -2.87 -12.60
N GLN A 123 -2.42 -1.67 -13.03
CA GLN A 123 -3.82 -1.33 -13.34
C GLN A 123 -4.40 -2.20 -14.47
N MET A 124 -3.62 -2.50 -15.51
CA MET A 124 -4.08 -3.38 -16.60
C MET A 124 -4.37 -4.79 -16.09
N VAL A 125 -3.51 -5.32 -15.22
CA VAL A 125 -3.70 -6.65 -14.61
C VAL A 125 -4.95 -6.66 -13.73
N MET A 126 -5.12 -5.64 -12.87
CA MET A 126 -6.27 -5.54 -11.97
C MET A 126 -7.61 -5.58 -12.71
N PHE A 127 -7.77 -4.78 -13.77
CA PHE A 127 -9.02 -4.78 -14.54
C PHE A 127 -9.32 -6.13 -15.19
N THR A 128 -8.29 -6.79 -15.75
CA THR A 128 -8.47 -8.11 -16.36
C THR A 128 -8.82 -9.19 -15.33
N LEU A 129 -8.23 -9.12 -14.14
CA LEU A 129 -8.50 -10.07 -13.05
C LEU A 129 -9.96 -9.96 -12.58
N SER A 130 -10.45 -8.73 -12.33
CA SER A 130 -11.85 -8.51 -11.94
C SER A 130 -12.81 -9.01 -13.02
N LYS A 131 -12.52 -8.73 -14.30
CA LYS A 131 -13.34 -9.22 -15.42
C LYS A 131 -13.39 -10.76 -15.46
N ILE A 132 -12.28 -11.45 -15.20
CA ILE A 132 -12.23 -12.92 -15.16
C ILE A 132 -13.03 -13.45 -13.96
N ALA A 133 -12.89 -12.84 -12.79
CA ALA A 133 -13.68 -13.22 -11.60
C ALA A 133 -15.19 -13.06 -11.86
N ASP A 134 -15.60 -11.99 -12.53
CA ASP A 134 -16.99 -11.76 -12.91
C ASP A 134 -17.49 -12.79 -13.94
N MET A 135 -16.69 -13.09 -14.97
CA MET A 135 -17.03 -14.12 -15.97
C MET A 135 -17.16 -15.51 -15.35
N LEU A 136 -16.31 -15.85 -14.38
CA LEU A 136 -16.37 -17.11 -13.65
C LEU A 136 -17.44 -17.13 -12.54
N LYS A 137 -18.20 -16.04 -12.37
CA LYS A 137 -19.18 -15.86 -11.28
C LYS A 137 -18.58 -16.09 -9.88
N LEU A 138 -17.31 -15.77 -9.72
CA LEU A 138 -16.62 -15.77 -8.42
C LEU A 138 -16.83 -14.45 -7.67
N ASN A 139 -17.59 -13.50 -8.25
CA ASN A 139 -17.94 -12.23 -7.63
C ASN A 139 -19.28 -12.27 -6.86
N THR A 140 -20.09 -13.31 -7.04
CA THR A 140 -21.37 -13.48 -6.36
C THR A 140 -21.12 -14.14 -5.01
N PRO A 141 -21.57 -13.54 -3.88
CA PRO A 141 -21.52 -14.19 -2.58
C PRO A 141 -22.40 -15.44 -2.52
#